data_AF-A0A931U8U9-F1
#
_entry.id   AF-A0A931U8U9-F1
#
_cell.length_a   1.000
_cell.length_b   1.000
_cell.length_c   1.000
_cell.angle_alpha   90.00
_cell.angle_beta   90.00
_cell.angle_gamma   90.00
#
_symmetry.space_group_name_H-M   'P 1'
#
loop_
_entity.id
_entity.type
_entity.pdbx_description
1 polymer ?
#
loop_
_entity_poly.entity_id
_entity_poly.type
_entity_poly.pdbx_seq_one_letter_code
_entity_poly.pdbx_strand_id
1 'polypeptide(L)'
;MGFHQAQNSSSTPKSRNDIRNLKKKLNQANLFIQYKFATSCIPIFAKLYDFYKNLSQEITTFPKTKRYTLGQRLDSLTLDIFELLFSVPNSKNKLEVLLQISIKLDLIKILLRLSKDTQAIKNNKYLELQAVLQEIGKMLGGWIRSTKQSFPIRIIFLETTAGKAQMCGLPSSRFQSLTFS
;
A
#
# COMPACT_ATOMS: atom_id res chain seq x y z
N MET A 1 74.05 -7.60 -3.39
CA MET A 1 73.09 -6.73 -4.13
C MET A 1 71.76 -7.45 -4.15
N GLY A 2 70.73 -6.82 -3.60
CA GLY A 2 69.47 -7.47 -3.26
C GLY A 2 68.57 -7.74 -4.46
N PHE A 3 67.85 -8.85 -4.37
CA PHE A 3 66.59 -9.05 -5.07
C PHE A 3 65.50 -9.19 -4.00
N HIS A 4 64.96 -8.04 -3.59
CA HIS A 4 63.62 -7.95 -3.05
C HIS A 4 62.66 -7.78 -4.24
N GLN A 5 61.66 -8.66 -4.30
CA GLN A 5 60.28 -8.46 -4.80
C GLN A 5 59.75 -9.82 -5.28
N ALA A 6 58.49 -10.17 -5.16
CA ALA A 6 57.37 -9.73 -4.33
C ALA A 6 56.35 -10.84 -4.60
N GLN A 7 55.95 -11.61 -3.59
CA GLN A 7 54.85 -12.55 -3.75
C GLN A 7 53.58 -11.73 -3.98
N ASN A 8 53.07 -11.78 -5.22
CA ASN A 8 51.74 -11.27 -5.54
C ASN A 8 50.71 -12.27 -5.00
N SER A 9 50.29 -12.08 -3.75
CA SER A 9 49.25 -12.87 -3.10
C SER A 9 47.87 -12.44 -3.62
N SER A 10 47.45 -13.00 -4.75
CA SER A 10 46.05 -13.03 -5.15
C SER A 10 45.31 -14.04 -4.26
N SER A 11 44.77 -13.58 -3.14
CA SER A 11 44.01 -14.43 -2.21
C SER A 11 42.63 -14.78 -2.77
N THR A 12 42.52 -15.92 -3.47
CA THR A 12 41.23 -16.57 -3.72
C THR A 12 40.79 -17.33 -2.45
N PRO A 13 39.52 -17.23 -2.03
CA PRO A 13 39.08 -17.78 -0.75
C PRO A 13 39.06 -19.31 -0.81
N LYS A 14 39.91 -19.96 0.02
CA LYS A 14 40.30 -21.37 -0.14
C LYS A 14 39.65 -22.34 0.87
N SER A 15 38.78 -21.89 1.78
CA SER A 15 38.12 -22.77 2.77
C SER A 15 36.60 -22.76 2.69
N ARG A 16 35.97 -23.94 2.81
CA ARG A 16 34.50 -24.15 2.88
C ARG A 16 33.86 -23.35 4.03
N ASN A 17 34.64 -23.04 5.08
CA ASN A 17 34.21 -22.22 6.20
C ASN A 17 34.19 -20.72 5.85
N ASP A 18 35.07 -20.26 4.95
CA ASP A 18 35.07 -18.88 4.44
C ASP A 18 33.83 -18.62 3.60
N ILE A 19 33.44 -19.58 2.76
CA ILE A 19 32.20 -19.51 1.97
C ILE A 19 30.97 -19.48 2.89
N ARG A 20 30.97 -20.24 4.00
CA ARG A 20 29.87 -20.24 4.98
C ARG A 20 29.78 -18.91 5.75
N ASN A 21 30.92 -18.32 6.10
CA ASN A 21 30.98 -17.01 6.75
C ASN A 21 30.61 -15.86 5.79
N LEU A 22 31.00 -15.95 4.51
CA LEU A 22 30.57 -15.03 3.47
C LEU A 22 29.07 -15.13 3.20
N LYS A 23 28.50 -16.34 3.15
CA LYS A 23 27.03 -16.52 3.06
C LYS A 23 26.30 -15.96 4.27
N LYS A 24 26.82 -16.13 5.49
CA LYS A 24 26.23 -15.51 6.71
C LYS A 24 26.34 -13.98 6.67
N LYS A 25 27.48 -13.42 6.28
CA LYS A 25 27.67 -11.97 6.09
C LYS A 25 26.78 -11.43 4.97
N LEU A 26 26.61 -12.14 3.86
CA LEU A 26 25.70 -11.78 2.77
C LEU A 26 24.22 -11.88 3.19
N ASN A 27 23.84 -12.88 3.99
CA ASN A 27 22.47 -13.02 4.46
C ASN A 27 22.16 -11.97 5.54
N GLN A 28 23.12 -11.65 6.39
CA GLN A 28 23.02 -10.57 7.37
C GLN A 28 23.04 -9.20 6.69
N ALA A 29 23.87 -9.00 5.66
CA ALA A 29 23.83 -7.81 4.82
C ALA A 29 22.53 -7.70 4.03
N ASN A 30 21.96 -8.81 3.54
CA ASN A 30 20.65 -8.83 2.89
C ASN A 30 19.52 -8.53 3.90
N LEU A 31 19.62 -9.03 5.14
CA LEU A 31 18.70 -8.68 6.23
C LEU A 31 18.78 -7.18 6.56
N PHE A 32 19.99 -6.61 6.55
CA PHE A 32 20.23 -5.17 6.74
C PHE A 32 19.83 -4.32 5.52
N ILE A 33 19.99 -4.82 4.29
CA ILE A 33 19.59 -4.14 3.04
C ILE A 33 18.06 -4.13 2.89
N GLN A 34 17.37 -5.20 3.31
CA GLN A 34 15.89 -5.24 3.40
C GLN A 34 15.35 -4.23 4.43
N TYR A 35 16.04 -4.03 5.56
CA TYR A 35 15.64 -3.02 6.56
C TYR A 35 15.98 -1.57 6.17
N LYS A 36 16.85 -1.36 5.18
CA LYS A 36 17.28 -0.03 4.70
C LYS A 36 16.41 0.51 3.54
N PHE A 37 15.32 -0.18 3.19
CA PHE A 37 14.72 -0.12 1.85
C PHE A 37 13.80 1.07 1.53
N ALA A 38 13.31 1.89 2.45
CA ALA A 38 12.48 3.05 2.04
C ALA A 38 12.30 4.14 3.11
N THR A 39 13.22 5.10 3.14
CA THR A 39 13.22 6.24 4.10
C THR A 39 11.96 7.12 4.07
N SER A 40 11.13 7.05 3.02
CA SER A 40 9.84 7.76 2.96
C SER A 40 8.64 6.91 3.40
N CYS A 41 8.76 5.58 3.44
CA CYS A 41 7.69 4.66 3.88
C CYS A 41 7.76 4.36 5.38
N ILE A 42 8.93 4.58 6.00
CA ILE A 42 9.18 4.36 7.43
C ILE A 42 8.07 4.93 8.33
N PRO A 43 7.57 6.17 8.14
CA PRO A 43 6.63 6.73 9.10
C PRO A 43 5.23 6.10 8.97
N ILE A 44 4.78 5.76 7.75
CA ILE A 44 3.49 5.06 7.55
C ILE A 44 3.58 3.65 8.12
N PHE A 45 4.68 2.96 7.85
CA PHE A 45 4.93 1.61 8.35
C PHE A 45 4.95 1.55 9.88
N ALA A 46 5.68 2.47 10.53
CA ALA A 46 5.77 2.55 11.99
C ALA A 46 4.40 2.80 12.62
N LYS A 47 3.63 3.76 12.08
CA LYS A 47 2.27 4.04 12.56
C LYS A 47 1.33 2.86 12.36
N LEU A 48 1.44 2.16 11.24
CA LEU A 48 0.65 0.95 10.99
C LEU A 48 1.04 -0.20 11.93
N TYR A 49 2.32 -0.33 12.27
CA TYR A 49 2.82 -1.30 13.25
C TYR A 49 2.24 -1.05 14.64
N ASP A 50 2.28 0.20 15.10
CA ASP A 50 1.68 0.58 16.38
C ASP A 50 0.15 0.37 16.38
N PHE A 51 -0.51 0.71 15.26
CA PHE A 51 -1.93 0.43 15.06
C PHE A 51 -2.22 -1.07 15.19
N TYR A 52 -1.47 -1.93 14.49
CA TYR A 52 -1.66 -3.38 14.51
C TYR A 52 -1.48 -3.96 15.91
N LYS A 53 -0.45 -3.52 16.62
CA LYS A 53 -0.20 -3.94 18.01
C LYS A 53 -1.39 -3.64 18.92
N ASN A 54 -1.92 -2.41 18.84
CA ASN A 54 -3.07 -2.00 19.64
C ASN A 54 -4.35 -2.72 19.21
N LEU A 55 -4.56 -2.87 17.90
CA LEU A 55 -5.71 -3.58 17.34
C LEU A 55 -5.74 -5.05 17.80
N SER A 56 -4.61 -5.75 17.74
CA SER A 56 -4.50 -7.15 18.16
C SER A 56 -4.90 -7.34 19.62
N GLN A 57 -4.44 -6.44 20.50
CA GLN A 57 -4.84 -6.43 21.91
C GLN A 57 -6.36 -6.24 22.06
N GLU A 58 -6.97 -5.32 21.32
CA GLU A 58 -8.43 -5.10 21.38
C GLU A 58 -9.23 -6.29 20.83
N ILE A 59 -8.77 -6.95 19.76
CA ILE A 59 -9.43 -8.15 19.20
C ILE A 59 -9.53 -9.28 20.24
N THR A 60 -8.55 -9.42 21.14
CA THR A 60 -8.62 -10.40 22.24
C THR A 60 -9.67 -10.07 23.30
N THR A 61 -10.19 -8.84 23.32
CA THR A 61 -11.27 -8.42 24.22
C THR A 61 -12.65 -8.62 23.59
N PHE A 62 -12.72 -8.84 22.27
CA PHE A 62 -14.00 -8.99 21.58
C PHE A 62 -14.77 -10.23 22.05
N PRO A 63 -16.12 -10.19 22.05
CA PRO A 63 -16.95 -11.39 22.22
C PRO A 63 -16.58 -12.47 21.20
N LYS A 64 -16.63 -13.74 21.62
CA LYS A 64 -16.17 -14.89 20.81
C LYS A 64 -16.71 -14.89 19.38
N THR A 65 -18.02 -14.65 19.21
CA THR A 65 -18.68 -14.60 17.90
C THR A 65 -18.17 -13.46 17.01
N LYS A 66 -17.93 -12.28 17.58
CA LYS A 66 -17.44 -11.10 16.85
C LYS A 66 -15.94 -11.19 16.55
N ARG A 67 -15.18 -11.91 17.37
CA ARG A 67 -13.75 -12.15 17.16
C ARG A 67 -13.49 -12.91 15.85
N TYR A 68 -14.23 -13.99 15.59
CA TYR A 68 -14.06 -14.80 14.37
C TYR A 68 -14.69 -14.18 13.11
N THR A 69 -15.40 -13.05 13.25
CA THR A 69 -16.01 -12.35 12.12
C THR A 69 -15.31 -11.01 11.90
N LEU A 70 -15.61 -10.00 12.71
CA LEU A 70 -15.03 -8.66 12.61
C LEU A 70 -13.55 -8.65 12.96
N GLY A 71 -13.17 -9.32 14.05
CA GLY A 71 -11.78 -9.35 14.53
C GLY A 71 -10.83 -9.96 13.51
N GLN A 72 -11.16 -11.16 13.02
CA GLN A 72 -10.37 -11.84 11.99
C GLN A 72 -10.30 -11.02 10.71
N ARG A 73 -11.40 -10.38 10.28
CA ARG A 73 -11.39 -9.56 9.06
C ARG A 73 -10.51 -8.31 9.21
N LEU A 74 -10.52 -7.67 10.39
CA LEU A 74 -9.66 -6.53 10.72
C LEU A 74 -8.17 -6.93 10.71
N ASP A 75 -7.85 -8.07 11.31
CA ASP A 75 -6.49 -8.61 11.37
C ASP A 75 -5.95 -8.89 9.96
N SER A 76 -6.68 -9.65 9.15
CA SER A 76 -6.29 -9.97 7.77
C SER A 76 -6.14 -8.71 6.90
N LEU A 77 -7.07 -7.76 6.96
CA LEU A 77 -6.96 -6.53 6.17
C LEU A 77 -5.76 -5.67 6.57
N THR A 78 -5.40 -5.66 7.86
CA THR A 78 -4.23 -4.91 8.31
C THR A 78 -2.94 -5.56 7.80
N LEU A 79 -2.87 -6.89 7.82
CA LEU A 79 -1.76 -7.66 7.24
C LEU A 79 -1.65 -7.47 5.72
N ASP A 80 -2.76 -7.47 5.00
CA ASP A 80 -2.77 -7.16 3.56
C ASP A 80 -2.19 -5.76 3.27
N ILE A 81 -2.46 -4.77 4.13
CA ILE A 81 -1.89 -3.43 3.98
C ILE A 81 -0.37 -3.47 4.17
N PHE A 82 0.15 -4.25 5.13
CA PHE A 82 1.58 -4.44 5.27
C PHE A 82 2.19 -5.02 3.99
N GLU A 83 1.61 -6.08 3.44
CA GLU A 83 2.08 -6.71 2.20
C GLU A 83 2.10 -5.71 1.04
N LEU A 84 1.01 -4.95 0.85
CA LEU A 84 0.96 -3.91 -0.17
C LEU A 84 2.02 -2.83 0.06
N LEU A 85 2.21 -2.38 1.31
CA LEU A 85 3.18 -1.35 1.64
C LEU A 85 4.62 -1.79 1.34
N PHE A 86 4.94 -3.06 1.60
CA PHE A 86 6.23 -3.67 1.20
C PHE A 86 6.39 -3.77 -0.31
N SER A 87 5.30 -3.94 -1.06
CA SER A 87 5.34 -4.02 -2.53
C SER A 87 5.54 -2.66 -3.21
N VAL A 88 5.18 -1.54 -2.56
CA VAL A 88 5.20 -0.19 -3.17
C VAL A 88 6.54 0.18 -3.81
N PRO A 89 7.71 0.02 -3.15
CA PRO A 89 8.97 0.50 -3.73
C PRO A 89 9.36 -0.27 -5.01
N ASN A 90 8.97 -1.54 -5.11
CA ASN A 90 9.25 -2.44 -6.23
C ASN A 90 8.16 -2.42 -7.32
N SER A 91 7.03 -1.77 -7.06
CA SER A 91 5.92 -1.72 -8.00
C SER A 91 6.20 -0.76 -9.16
N LYS A 92 5.89 -1.21 -10.38
CA LYS A 92 5.88 -0.38 -11.59
C LYS A 92 4.78 0.69 -11.53
N ASN A 93 3.62 0.35 -10.96
CA ASN A 93 2.48 1.23 -10.78
C ASN A 93 2.29 1.57 -9.29
N LYS A 94 3.17 2.41 -8.75
CA LYS A 94 3.10 2.82 -7.33
C LYS A 94 1.75 3.42 -6.95
N LEU A 95 1.20 4.26 -7.82
CA LEU A 95 -0.10 4.91 -7.60
C LEU A 95 -1.23 3.89 -7.40
N GLU A 96 -1.27 2.85 -8.22
CA GLU A 96 -2.29 1.80 -8.14
C GLU A 96 -2.21 1.07 -6.80
N VAL A 97 -1.01 0.68 -6.38
CA VAL A 97 -0.79 0.03 -5.07
C VAL A 97 -1.20 0.96 -3.92
N LEU A 98 -0.87 2.25 -3.99
CA LEU A 98 -1.27 3.22 -2.97
C LEU A 98 -2.79 3.42 -2.89
N LEU A 99 -3.49 3.40 -4.04
CA LEU A 99 -4.95 3.44 -4.06
C LEU A 99 -5.56 2.17 -3.45
N GLN A 100 -4.98 1.00 -3.73
CA GLN A 100 -5.41 -0.26 -3.10
C GLN A 100 -5.25 -0.22 -1.57
N ILE A 101 -4.13 0.32 -1.08
CA ILE A 101 -3.91 0.55 0.36
C ILE A 101 -5.00 1.49 0.92
N SER A 102 -5.34 2.56 0.19
CA SER A 102 -6.37 3.52 0.63
C SER A 102 -7.73 2.86 0.80
N ILE A 103 -8.15 2.04 -0.16
CA ILE A 103 -9.42 1.33 -0.13
C ILE A 103 -9.47 0.37 1.08
N LYS A 104 -8.41 -0.41 1.30
CA LYS A 104 -8.32 -1.32 2.46
C LYS A 104 -8.36 -0.56 3.78
N LEU A 105 -7.69 0.59 3.87
CA LEU A 105 -7.67 1.42 5.07
C LEU A 105 -9.08 1.98 5.37
N ASP A 106 -9.81 2.44 4.34
CA ASP A 106 -11.19 2.88 4.51
C ASP A 106 -12.13 1.74 4.92
N LEU A 107 -11.90 0.53 4.40
CA LEU A 107 -12.64 -0.65 4.84
C LEU A 107 -12.37 -0.97 6.33
N ILE A 108 -11.12 -0.84 6.80
CA ILE A 108 -10.79 -0.99 8.23
C ILE A 108 -11.54 0.04 9.07
N LYS A 109 -11.62 1.31 8.65
CA LYS A 109 -12.40 2.35 9.37
C LYS A 109 -13.88 1.97 9.51
N ILE A 110 -14.48 1.44 8.44
CA ILE A 110 -15.88 1.00 8.44
C ILE A 110 -16.07 -0.19 9.39
N LEU A 111 -15.19 -1.19 9.33
CA LEU A 111 -15.24 -2.36 10.22
C LEU A 111 -15.00 -1.99 11.69
N LEU A 112 -14.13 -1.02 11.95
CA LEU A 112 -13.88 -0.51 13.29
C LEU A 112 -15.11 0.23 13.85
N ARG A 113 -15.79 1.02 13.01
CA ARG A 113 -17.07 1.65 13.37
C ARG A 113 -18.14 0.60 13.64
N LEU A 114 -18.27 -0.41 12.79
CA LEU A 114 -19.22 -1.51 12.98
C LEU A 114 -18.91 -2.30 14.27
N SER A 115 -17.63 -2.47 14.61
CA SER A 115 -17.22 -3.08 15.88
C SER A 115 -17.67 -2.25 17.08
N LYS A 116 -17.67 -0.91 16.98
CA LYS A 116 -18.24 -0.04 18.01
C LYS A 116 -19.76 -0.13 18.06
N ASP A 117 -20.42 -0.04 16.91
CA ASP A 117 -21.90 -0.03 16.82
C ASP A 117 -22.49 -1.36 17.31
N THR A 118 -21.79 -2.46 17.08
CA THR A 118 -22.14 -3.77 17.64
C THR A 118 -21.67 -3.95 19.09
N GLN A 119 -21.05 -2.97 19.73
CA GLN A 119 -20.50 -3.06 21.10
C GLN A 119 -19.43 -4.16 21.27
N ALA A 120 -18.67 -4.47 20.21
CA ALA A 120 -17.51 -5.36 20.28
C ALA A 120 -16.30 -4.69 20.93
N ILE A 121 -16.16 -3.37 20.76
CA ILE A 121 -15.07 -2.55 21.27
C ILE A 121 -15.60 -1.40 22.14
N LYS A 122 -14.84 -1.01 23.16
CA LYS A 122 -15.17 0.16 24.00
C LYS A 122 -14.99 1.47 23.22
N ASN A 123 -15.82 2.46 23.51
CA ASN A 123 -15.78 3.75 22.80
C ASN A 123 -14.41 4.45 22.88
N ASN A 124 -13.74 4.43 24.03
CA ASN A 124 -12.43 5.08 24.20
C ASN A 124 -11.37 4.45 23.28
N LYS A 125 -11.35 3.11 23.22
CA LYS A 125 -10.43 2.35 22.36
C LYS A 125 -10.73 2.50 20.88
N TYR A 126 -12.01 2.55 20.53
CA TYR A 126 -12.44 2.92 19.19
C TYR A 126 -11.86 4.29 18.77
N LEU A 127 -11.97 5.31 19.63
CA LEU A 127 -11.48 6.66 19.32
C LEU A 127 -9.95 6.69 19.16
N GLU A 128 -9.21 6.00 20.04
CA GLU A 128 -7.75 5.85 19.95
C GLU A 128 -7.33 5.23 18.61
N LEU A 129 -7.92 4.08 18.25
CA LEU A 129 -7.60 3.37 17.00
C LEU A 129 -8.03 4.18 15.76
N GLN A 130 -9.19 4.83 15.82
CA GLN A 130 -9.68 5.68 14.74
C GLN A 130 -8.76 6.87 14.49
N ALA A 131 -8.25 7.51 15.55
CA ALA A 131 -7.32 8.63 15.42
C ALA A 131 -6.05 8.22 14.67
N VAL A 132 -5.47 7.06 15.01
CA VAL A 132 -4.29 6.52 14.32
C VAL A 132 -4.59 6.23 12.85
N LEU A 133 -5.75 5.63 12.52
CA LEU A 133 -6.16 5.41 11.13
C LEU A 133 -6.32 6.71 10.33
N GLN A 134 -6.81 7.78 10.96
CA GLN A 134 -6.92 9.08 10.31
C GLN A 134 -5.54 9.68 10.00
N GLU A 135 -4.58 9.56 10.90
CA GLU A 135 -3.19 9.97 10.66
C GLU A 135 -2.57 9.20 9.49
N ILE A 136 -2.68 7.87 9.51
CA ILE A 136 -2.17 7.01 8.41
C ILE A 136 -2.83 7.41 7.08
N GLY A 137 -4.15 7.66 7.07
CA GLY A 137 -4.87 8.12 5.88
C GLY A 137 -4.38 9.46 5.33
N LYS A 138 -4.07 10.43 6.20
CA LYS A 138 -3.47 11.72 5.79
C LYS A 138 -2.10 11.53 5.15
N MET A 139 -1.25 10.71 5.76
CA MET A 139 0.09 10.40 5.25
C MET A 139 0.01 9.71 3.89
N LEU A 140 -0.89 8.74 3.74
CA LEU A 140 -1.14 8.04 2.49
C LEU A 140 -1.65 8.99 1.40
N GLY A 141 -2.60 9.88 1.73
CA GLY A 141 -3.14 10.87 0.79
C GLY A 141 -2.07 11.84 0.29
N GLY A 142 -1.17 12.30 1.17
CA GLY A 142 -0.01 13.10 0.80
C GLY A 142 0.91 12.36 -0.18
N TRP A 143 1.15 11.07 0.07
CA TRP A 143 1.99 10.26 -0.80
C TRP A 143 1.34 10.04 -2.18
N ILE A 144 0.05 9.71 -2.23
CA ILE A 144 -0.72 9.60 -3.48
C ILE A 144 -0.62 10.90 -4.29
N ARG A 145 -0.80 12.07 -3.64
CA ARG A 145 -0.69 13.36 -4.31
C ARG A 145 0.71 13.59 -4.89
N SER A 146 1.76 13.27 -4.13
CA SER A 146 3.15 13.40 -4.62
C SER A 146 3.45 12.48 -5.80
N THR A 147 2.91 11.26 -5.81
CA THR A 147 3.10 10.32 -6.94
C THR A 147 2.35 10.73 -8.20
N LYS A 148 1.21 11.43 -8.07
CA LYS A 148 0.48 12.02 -9.20
C LYS A 148 1.21 13.21 -9.82
N GLN A 149 1.87 14.02 -9.00
CA GLN A 149 2.57 15.25 -9.43
C GLN A 149 3.92 14.98 -10.11
N SER A 150 4.50 13.79 -9.93
CA SER A 150 5.76 13.40 -10.59
C SER A 150 5.62 13.12 -12.09
N PHE A 151 4.41 13.21 -12.66
CA PHE A 151 4.23 13.24 -14.10
C PHE A 151 4.23 14.70 -14.56
N PRO A 152 5.17 15.14 -15.42
CA PRO A 152 5.08 16.47 -16.01
C PRO A 152 3.74 16.57 -16.73
N ILE A 153 2.91 17.49 -16.27
CA ILE A 153 1.67 17.89 -16.94
C ILE A 153 2.08 18.53 -18.25
N ARG A 154 2.18 17.72 -19.30
CA ARG A 154 2.05 18.16 -20.67
C ARG A 154 1.41 17.04 -21.48
N ILE A 155 0.22 17.35 -22.00
CA ILE A 155 -0.45 16.71 -23.14
C ILE A 155 -1.15 15.40 -22.69
N ILE A 156 -2.50 15.26 -22.61
CA ILE A 156 -3.60 15.86 -23.38
C ILE A 156 -4.85 15.97 -22.49
N PHE A 157 -5.32 17.21 -22.29
CA PHE A 157 -6.75 17.47 -22.20
C PHE A 157 -7.14 17.98 -23.59
N LEU A 158 -7.79 17.12 -24.38
CA LEU A 158 -8.56 17.55 -25.54
C LEU A 158 -9.88 16.77 -25.49
N GLU A 159 -10.89 17.53 -25.07
CA GLU A 159 -12.23 17.56 -25.62
C GLU A 159 -13.12 16.30 -25.47
N THR A 160 -14.01 16.41 -24.48
CA THR A 160 -15.43 16.08 -24.65
C THR A 160 -15.96 16.73 -25.94
N THR A 161 -16.40 15.91 -26.91
CA THR A 161 -17.71 15.93 -27.59
C THR A 161 -17.63 15.22 -28.96
N ALA A 162 -18.76 14.64 -29.38
CA ALA A 162 -19.06 14.07 -30.69
C ALA A 162 -18.62 12.61 -30.97
N GLY A 163 -19.46 11.67 -30.55
CA GLY A 163 -19.47 10.29 -31.04
C GLY A 163 -20.90 9.80 -31.19
N LYS A 164 -21.53 10.17 -32.31
CA LYS A 164 -22.85 9.68 -32.76
C LYS A 164 -22.92 8.16 -32.67
N ALA A 165 -23.87 7.67 -31.87
CA ALA A 165 -24.43 6.34 -32.06
C ALA A 165 -25.24 6.37 -33.38
N GLN A 166 -24.73 5.67 -34.39
CA GLN A 166 -25.42 5.40 -35.64
C GLN A 166 -25.28 3.90 -35.89
N MET A 167 -26.38 3.14 -35.73
CA MET A 167 -26.78 2.00 -36.55
C MET A 167 -28.07 1.36 -35.96
N CYS A 168 -28.88 0.80 -36.85
CA CYS A 168 -30.24 0.24 -36.71
C CYS A 168 -31.35 1.31 -36.78
N GLY A 169 -32.16 1.49 -37.83
CA GLY A 169 -32.51 0.64 -38.97
C GLY A 169 -34.04 0.56 -39.10
N LEU A 170 -34.59 1.28 -40.09
CA LEU A 170 -35.93 1.15 -40.72
C LEU A 170 -37.17 1.72 -39.96
N PRO A 171 -38.31 2.01 -40.64
CA PRO A 171 -38.50 3.19 -41.49
C PRO A 171 -39.85 3.91 -41.18
N SER A 172 -40.18 4.90 -42.02
CA SER A 172 -41.52 5.43 -42.27
C SER A 172 -41.92 6.75 -41.60
N SER A 173 -41.85 7.78 -42.44
CA SER A 173 -42.96 8.69 -42.75
C SER A 173 -43.29 9.85 -41.80
N ARG A 174 -43.12 11.04 -42.38
CA ARG A 174 -44.18 12.05 -42.64
C ARG A 174 -44.25 13.28 -41.72
N PHE A 175 -44.54 14.40 -42.42
CA PHE A 175 -45.05 15.71 -41.98
C PHE A 175 -44.01 16.65 -41.35
N GLN A 176 -43.43 17.56 -42.15
CA GLN A 176 -43.96 18.84 -42.68
C GLN A 176 -43.66 20.02 -41.76
N SER A 177 -42.96 20.97 -42.37
CA SER A 177 -42.90 22.40 -42.10
C SER A 177 -44.14 22.99 -41.44
N LEU A 178 -43.94 23.82 -40.42
CA LEU A 178 -44.76 25.01 -40.16
C LEU A 178 -43.91 26.04 -39.40
N THR A 179 -43.53 27.07 -40.15
CA THR A 179 -43.26 28.42 -39.66
C THR A 179 -44.56 29.03 -39.14
N PHE A 180 -44.59 29.61 -37.94
CA PHE A 180 -45.27 30.89 -37.71
C PHE A 180 -44.89 31.50 -36.35
N SER A 181 -44.92 32.83 -36.35
CA SER A 181 -44.79 33.79 -35.25
C SER A 181 -45.61 33.52 -34.00
#